data_AF-A0A838QCV3-F1
#
_entry.id   AF-A0A838QCV3-F1
#
_cell.length_a   1.000
_cell.length_b   1.000
_cell.length_c   1.000
_cell.angle_alpha   90.00
_cell.angle_beta   90.00
_cell.angle_gamma   90.00
#
_symmetry.space_group_name_H-M   'P 1'
#
loop_
_entity.id
_entity.type
_entity.pdbx_description
1 polymer ?
#
loop_
_entity_poly.entity_id
_entity_poly.type
_entity_poly.pdbx_seq_one_letter_code
_entity_poly.pdbx_strand_id
1 'polypeptide(L)'
;MENRLDKSDWLRAARLALLHNGVDGVRVEPLARDLGVTKGSFYWHFADRAELLGALLSEWEDEESLLSDAQDENPQLALRRILDEVRRRTLASERGEWPSDVAIFAWAAVDPAIAKRVNRAEEARMALLRRLAERPEIADFTYYAYQGFLLRRRRLPKAAKDFEIIARLALELFPSKPVVTRRRKPAVSGARIASVARKTAALAILAIATALQGCTTYRILRWRDPAPNIQHRIFPERVVRHADVPFHFTPGIQRNDLDTVSVRGVDGRLTPFATYLENRRIRAFVVIRNDSIVYQKYLGGYNPSSRWSSFSVAKSVTSAVLGVALESGIIKSLDDPVSKYLPELETNAAYRGVTLRHLIGMKSGLAYTRTTGELLKDLRSSDAHFYYTTNMRASLSGMRRETDPGTAWAYKDSDTELLGWALAKAAGQPVAAQLEVAVWRRIGTEYDASFSLDRQGGLD
;
A
#
# COMPACT_ATOMS: atom_id res chain seq x y z
N MET A 1 -30.95 15.25 30.44
CA MET A 1 -30.07 16.44 30.42
C MET A 1 -29.67 16.66 28.98
N GLU A 2 -30.23 17.69 28.35
CA GLU A 2 -29.85 18.11 27.00
C GLU A 2 -28.38 18.51 26.99
N ASN A 3 -27.59 17.88 26.13
CA ASN A 3 -26.16 18.13 26.03
C ASN A 3 -25.98 19.50 25.34
N ARG A 4 -25.75 20.56 26.12
CA ARG A 4 -25.56 21.92 25.59
C ARG A 4 -24.20 21.98 24.89
N LEU A 5 -24.21 22.09 23.56
CA LEU A 5 -22.99 22.20 22.78
C LEU A 5 -22.24 23.51 23.07
N ASP A 6 -20.92 23.46 23.00
CA ASP A 6 -20.06 24.62 23.15
C ASP A 6 -19.33 24.99 21.84
N LYS A 7 -18.52 26.05 21.89
CA LYS A 7 -17.77 26.53 20.71
C LYS A 7 -16.82 25.45 20.14
N SER A 8 -16.30 24.56 20.98
CA SER A 8 -15.36 23.51 20.60
C SER A 8 -16.04 22.38 19.83
N ASP A 9 -17.31 22.07 20.11
CA ASP A 9 -18.10 21.10 19.36
C ASP A 9 -18.30 21.55 17.91
N TRP A 10 -18.64 22.84 17.73
CA TRP A 10 -18.77 23.45 16.41
C TRP A 10 -17.45 23.48 15.64
N LEU A 11 -16.33 23.78 16.31
CA LEU A 11 -15.01 23.74 15.69
C LEU A 11 -14.61 22.32 15.29
N ARG A 12 -14.87 21.32 16.14
CA ARG A 12 -14.60 19.91 15.83
C ARG A 12 -15.39 19.46 14.60
N ALA A 13 -16.69 19.74 14.55
CA ALA A 13 -17.53 19.42 13.41
C ALA A 13 -17.05 20.15 12.14
N ALA A 14 -16.69 21.43 12.25
CA ALA A 14 -16.18 22.21 11.14
C ALA A 14 -14.82 21.70 10.62
N ARG A 15 -13.91 21.24 11.49
CA ARG A 15 -12.64 20.62 11.10
C ARG A 15 -12.87 19.32 10.33
N LEU A 16 -13.80 18.48 10.77
CA LEU A 16 -14.16 17.25 10.05
C LEU A 16 -14.80 17.55 8.69
N ALA A 17 -15.70 18.53 8.63
CA ALA A 17 -16.30 18.98 7.37
C ALA A 17 -15.24 19.53 6.40
N LEU A 18 -14.29 20.32 6.90
CA LEU A 18 -13.17 20.84 6.11
C LEU A 18 -12.27 19.71 5.59
N LEU A 19 -11.98 18.71 6.41
CA LEU A 19 -11.16 17.55 6.05
C LEU A 19 -11.80 16.68 4.96
N HIS A 20 -13.09 16.37 5.11
CA HIS A 20 -13.79 15.42 4.23
C HIS A 20 -14.33 16.08 2.96
N ASN A 21 -14.84 17.30 3.07
CA ASN A 21 -15.63 17.94 2.03
C ASN A 21 -15.01 19.26 1.52
N GLY A 22 -13.84 19.64 2.05
CA GLY A 22 -13.18 20.91 1.71
C GLY A 22 -13.91 22.13 2.28
N VAL A 23 -13.40 23.32 1.95
CA VAL A 23 -13.93 24.59 2.49
C VAL A 23 -15.41 24.80 2.18
N ASP A 24 -15.87 24.36 1.01
CA ASP A 24 -17.27 24.45 0.60
C ASP A 24 -18.20 23.55 1.42
N GLY A 25 -17.66 22.51 2.07
CA GLY A 25 -18.39 21.63 2.97
C GLY A 25 -18.62 22.22 4.36
N VAL A 26 -17.87 23.24 4.75
CA VAL A 26 -18.02 23.93 6.04
C VAL A 26 -19.20 24.90 5.95
N ARG A 27 -20.43 24.37 6.04
CA ARG A 27 -21.68 25.14 5.97
C ARG A 27 -22.47 24.99 7.26
N VAL A 28 -23.14 26.06 7.69
CA VAL A 28 -23.82 26.12 8.98
C VAL A 28 -24.94 25.08 9.08
N GLU A 29 -25.76 24.92 8.04
CA GLU A 29 -26.90 24.00 8.06
C GLU A 29 -26.51 22.51 8.12
N PRO A 30 -25.56 22.00 7.31
CA PRO A 30 -25.02 20.66 7.48
C PRO A 30 -24.39 20.42 8.86
N LEU A 31 -23.59 21.37 9.35
CA LEU A 31 -22.94 21.24 10.67
C LEU A 31 -23.96 21.15 11.80
N ALA A 32 -25.00 21.98 11.77
CA ALA A 32 -26.09 21.93 12.75
C ALA A 32 -26.79 20.56 12.74
N ARG A 33 -27.03 20.02 11.54
CA ARG A 33 -27.65 18.70 11.36
C ARG A 33 -26.77 17.57 11.93
N ASP A 34 -25.48 17.59 11.63
CA ASP A 34 -24.54 16.57 12.11
C ASP A 34 -24.38 16.61 13.64
N LEU A 35 -24.52 17.80 14.23
CA LEU A 35 -24.52 18.03 15.67
C LEU A 35 -25.88 17.78 16.35
N GLY A 36 -26.94 17.52 15.60
CA GLY A 36 -28.29 17.29 16.14
C GLY A 36 -28.95 18.54 16.74
N VAL A 37 -28.55 19.75 16.31
CA VAL A 37 -29.07 21.03 16.82
C VAL A 37 -29.64 21.92 15.70
N THR A 38 -30.35 22.99 16.08
CA THR A 38 -30.84 23.97 15.10
C THR A 38 -29.72 24.91 14.67
N LYS A 39 -29.85 25.48 13.45
CA LYS A 39 -28.96 26.56 12.97
C LYS A 39 -28.92 27.75 13.93
N GLY A 40 -29.99 28.01 14.68
CA GLY A 40 -30.04 29.08 15.70
C GLY A 40 -28.96 28.91 16.77
N SER A 41 -28.60 27.67 17.13
CA SER A 41 -27.55 27.40 18.12
C SER A 41 -26.16 27.87 17.68
N PHE A 42 -25.88 27.90 16.37
CA PHE A 42 -24.60 28.35 15.82
C PHE A 42 -24.30 29.81 16.18
N TYR A 43 -25.32 30.67 16.09
CA TYR A 43 -25.18 32.12 16.24
C TYR A 43 -24.88 32.58 17.68
N TRP A 44 -24.97 31.67 18.66
CA TRP A 44 -24.48 31.91 20.01
C TRP A 44 -22.95 31.79 20.13
N HIS A 45 -22.28 31.20 19.13
CA HIS A 45 -20.85 30.92 19.14
C HIS A 45 -20.07 31.65 18.04
N PHE A 46 -20.70 31.88 16.89
CA PHE A 46 -20.11 32.56 15.73
C PHE A 46 -21.17 33.43 15.05
N ALA A 47 -20.83 34.67 14.72
CA ALA A 47 -21.67 35.61 14.00
C ALA A 47 -22.02 35.12 12.59
N ASP A 48 -21.05 34.51 11.89
CA ASP A 48 -21.24 33.96 10.56
C ASP A 48 -20.23 32.86 10.20
N ARG A 49 -20.35 32.32 8.98
CA ARG A 49 -19.45 31.31 8.43
C ARG A 49 -18.01 31.84 8.28
N ALA A 50 -17.83 33.12 7.99
CA ALA A 50 -16.50 33.69 7.81
C ALA A 50 -15.75 33.75 9.14
N GLU A 51 -16.44 34.05 10.25
CA GLU A 51 -15.86 33.97 11.60
C GLU A 51 -15.47 32.52 11.97
N LEU A 52 -16.31 31.53 11.66
CA LEU A 52 -15.99 30.12 11.88
C LEU A 52 -14.73 29.71 11.09
N LEU A 53 -14.67 30.05 9.80
CA LEU A 53 -13.51 29.77 8.95
C LEU A 53 -12.25 30.51 9.42
N GLY A 54 -12.40 31.75 9.89
CA GLY A 54 -11.35 32.52 10.53
C GLY A 54 -10.81 31.83 11.77
N ALA A 55 -11.68 31.33 12.64
CA ALA A 55 -11.30 30.60 13.85
C ALA A 55 -10.54 29.30 13.53
N LEU A 56 -10.96 28.54 12.52
CA LEU A 56 -10.24 27.34 12.06
C LEU A 56 -8.81 27.65 11.61
N LEU A 57 -8.62 28.77 10.91
CA LEU A 57 -7.29 29.22 10.47
C LEU A 57 -6.46 29.75 11.63
N SER A 58 -7.04 30.55 12.51
CA SER A 58 -6.33 31.09 13.68
C SER A 58 -5.84 29.98 14.60
N GLU A 59 -6.62 28.91 14.83
CA GLU A 59 -6.15 27.74 15.60
C GLU A 59 -5.06 26.93 14.89
N TRP A 60 -5.03 26.95 13.56
CA TRP A 60 -3.98 26.29 12.79
C TRP A 60 -2.68 27.09 12.78
N GLU A 61 -2.79 28.42 12.75
CA GLU A 61 -1.68 29.37 12.84
C GLU A 61 -1.12 29.50 14.26
N ASP A 62 -1.95 29.25 15.28
CA ASP A 62 -1.57 29.29 16.69
C ASP A 62 -0.73 28.05 17.06
N GLU A 63 0.57 28.13 16.73
CA GLU A 63 1.57 27.10 17.01
C GLU A 63 2.39 27.39 18.29
N GLU A 64 1.81 28.09 19.26
CA GLU A 64 2.54 28.67 20.41
C GLU A 64 3.37 27.67 21.24
N SER A 65 3.07 26.36 21.24
CA SER A 65 3.74 25.38 22.10
C SER A 65 4.80 24.48 21.46
N LEU A 66 5.07 24.59 20.16
CA LEU A 66 6.16 23.84 19.51
C LEU A 66 7.53 24.55 19.61
N LEU A 67 7.50 25.86 19.86
CA LEU A 67 8.60 26.80 19.60
C LEU A 67 9.26 27.38 20.85
N SER A 68 8.53 27.51 21.97
CA SER A 68 9.06 28.19 23.18
C SER A 68 10.15 27.37 23.88
N ASP A 69 10.02 26.04 23.87
CA ASP A 69 10.85 25.15 24.70
C ASP A 69 12.09 24.60 23.96
N ALA A 70 12.18 24.83 22.65
CA ALA A 70 13.27 24.33 21.82
C ALA A 70 14.51 25.24 21.80
N GLN A 71 14.44 26.44 22.40
CA GLN A 71 15.53 27.42 22.34
C GLN A 71 16.76 27.03 23.18
N ASP A 72 16.56 26.25 24.24
CA ASP A 72 17.61 25.86 25.20
C ASP A 72 17.94 24.36 25.19
N GLU A 73 17.35 23.59 24.28
CA GLU A 73 17.50 22.13 24.22
C GLU A 73 18.50 21.65 23.17
N ASN A 74 19.00 20.43 23.37
CA ASN A 74 19.77 19.72 22.36
C ASN A 74 18.96 19.67 21.05
N PRO A 75 19.51 20.08 19.89
CA PRO A 75 18.79 20.13 18.61
C PRO A 75 18.10 18.83 18.21
N GLN A 76 18.67 17.67 18.58
CA GLN A 76 18.06 16.37 18.33
C GLN A 76 16.88 16.06 19.26
N LEU A 77 16.94 16.51 20.51
CA LEU A 77 15.82 16.36 21.44
C LEU A 77 14.67 17.26 21.01
N ALA A 78 14.98 18.50 20.63
CA ALA A 78 14.02 19.45 20.06
C ALA A 78 13.36 18.88 18.78
N LEU A 79 14.15 18.33 17.86
CA LEU A 79 13.61 17.71 16.64
C LEU A 79 12.75 16.48 16.93
N ARG A 80 13.12 15.62 17.89
CA ARG A 80 12.28 14.48 18.31
C ARG A 80 10.93 14.95 18.83
N ARG A 81 10.92 15.95 19.70
CA ARG A 81 9.67 16.53 20.24
C ARG A 81 8.80 17.10 19.13
N ILE A 82 9.38 17.84 18.19
CA ILE A 82 8.66 18.37 17.04
C ILE A 82 8.01 17.24 16.23
N LEU A 83 8.76 16.18 15.93
CA LEU A 83 8.24 15.04 15.15
C LEU A 83 7.16 14.24 15.91
N ASP A 84 7.32 14.03 17.22
CA ASP A 84 6.32 13.38 18.06
C ASP A 84 5.03 14.21 18.14
N GLU A 85 5.16 15.54 18.22
CA GLU A 85 4.06 16.48 18.27
C GLU A 85 3.33 16.58 16.93
N VAL A 86 4.06 16.63 15.80
CA VAL A 86 3.48 16.55 14.45
C VAL A 86 2.71 15.22 14.29
N ARG A 87 3.25 14.08 14.75
CA ARG A 87 2.54 12.80 14.75
C ARG A 87 1.25 12.87 15.56
N ARG A 88 1.31 13.42 16.78
CA ARG A 88 0.16 13.54 17.68
C ARG A 88 -0.95 14.40 17.05
N ARG A 89 -0.61 15.61 16.56
CA ARG A 89 -1.53 16.54 15.89
C ARG A 89 -2.16 15.92 14.66
N THR A 90 -1.34 15.24 13.87
CA THR A 90 -1.77 14.54 12.67
C THR A 90 -2.84 13.47 12.96
N LEU A 91 -2.69 12.69 14.04
CA LEU A 91 -3.69 11.69 14.45
C LEU A 91 -4.93 12.33 15.09
N ALA A 92 -4.76 13.43 15.83
CA ALA A 92 -5.87 14.20 16.41
C ALA A 92 -6.73 14.87 15.32
N SER A 93 -6.11 15.31 14.22
CA SER A 93 -6.81 15.97 13.12
C SER A 93 -7.82 15.08 12.39
N GLU A 94 -7.58 13.77 12.33
CA GLU A 94 -8.51 12.79 11.75
C GLU A 94 -9.80 12.62 12.58
N ARG A 95 -9.78 13.05 13.85
CA ARG A 95 -10.95 13.06 14.73
C ARG A 95 -11.56 14.46 14.90
N GLY A 96 -11.06 15.45 14.17
CA GLY A 96 -11.44 16.85 14.32
C GLY A 96 -10.97 17.48 15.63
N GLU A 97 -10.11 16.82 16.39
CA GLU A 97 -9.60 17.33 17.68
C GLU A 97 -8.50 18.40 17.48
N TRP A 98 -7.88 18.43 16.30
CA TRP A 98 -6.85 19.39 15.91
C TRP A 98 -7.03 19.82 14.44
N PRO A 99 -6.60 21.02 14.02
CA PRO A 99 -6.57 21.38 12.60
C PRO A 99 -5.74 20.43 11.73
N SER A 100 -6.19 20.17 10.50
CA SER A 100 -5.50 19.27 9.56
C SER A 100 -4.68 20.05 8.54
N ASP A 101 -3.35 19.85 8.51
CA ASP A 101 -2.47 20.43 7.48
C ASP A 101 -2.95 20.07 6.07
N VAL A 102 -3.41 18.83 5.86
CA VAL A 102 -3.91 18.36 4.55
C VAL A 102 -5.11 19.19 4.09
N ALA A 103 -6.02 19.50 5.00
CA ALA A 103 -7.25 20.23 4.69
C ALA A 103 -6.99 21.73 4.47
N ILE A 104 -6.09 22.32 5.26
CA ILE A 104 -5.66 23.72 5.12
C ILE A 104 -4.89 23.93 3.81
N PHE A 105 -3.99 23.03 3.44
CA PHE A 105 -3.26 23.12 2.16
C PHE A 105 -4.18 22.90 0.96
N ALA A 106 -5.21 22.05 1.10
CA ALA A 106 -6.24 21.91 0.08
C ALA A 106 -7.02 23.21 -0.15
N TRP A 107 -7.31 23.95 0.93
CA TRP A 107 -7.97 25.25 0.85
C TRP A 107 -7.04 26.33 0.27
N ALA A 108 -5.79 26.38 0.71
CA ALA A 108 -4.77 27.29 0.15
C ALA A 108 -4.57 27.10 -1.36
N ALA A 109 -4.71 25.88 -1.87
CA ALA A 109 -4.58 25.59 -3.31
C ALA A 109 -5.66 26.25 -4.19
N VAL A 110 -6.76 26.74 -3.59
CA VAL A 110 -7.88 27.36 -4.31
C VAL A 110 -8.19 28.79 -3.85
N ASP A 111 -7.53 29.29 -2.81
CA ASP A 111 -7.74 30.63 -2.25
C ASP A 111 -6.39 31.37 -2.05
N PRO A 112 -6.09 32.39 -2.87
CA PRO A 112 -4.83 33.13 -2.78
C PRO A 112 -4.59 33.85 -1.45
N ALA A 113 -5.63 34.29 -0.75
CA ALA A 113 -5.48 34.96 0.54
C ALA A 113 -5.06 33.96 1.62
N ILE A 114 -5.60 32.74 1.56
CA ILE A 114 -5.20 31.63 2.44
C ILE A 114 -3.80 31.12 2.07
N ALA A 115 -3.47 31.02 0.78
CA ALA A 115 -2.12 30.67 0.35
C ALA A 115 -1.05 31.59 0.94
N LYS A 116 -1.30 32.91 0.98
CA LYS A 116 -0.37 33.89 1.59
C LYS A 116 -0.17 33.64 3.09
N ARG A 117 -1.23 33.28 3.82
CA ARG A 117 -1.18 32.97 5.25
C ARG A 117 -0.45 31.66 5.51
N VAL A 118 -0.75 30.62 4.73
CA VAL A 118 -0.06 29.33 4.78
C VAL A 118 1.43 29.50 4.51
N ASN A 119 1.82 30.19 3.43
CA ASN A 119 3.24 30.40 3.11
C ASN A 119 4.01 31.06 4.26
N ARG A 120 3.41 32.02 4.97
CA ARG A 120 4.03 32.65 6.15
C ARG A 120 4.27 31.65 7.28
N ALA A 121 3.30 30.78 7.55
CA ALA A 121 3.45 29.72 8.56
C ALA A 121 4.48 28.67 8.11
N GLU A 122 4.51 28.29 6.84
CA GLU A 122 5.52 27.39 6.28
C GLU A 122 6.94 27.97 6.39
N GLU A 123 7.12 29.25 6.08
CA GLU A 123 8.39 29.97 6.24
C GLU A 123 8.88 29.93 7.70
N ALA A 124 7.98 30.13 8.67
CA ALA A 124 8.30 30.03 10.09
C ALA A 124 8.72 28.60 10.49
N ARG A 125 7.98 27.57 10.03
CA ARG A 125 8.30 26.15 10.27
C ARG A 125 9.65 25.76 9.65
N MET A 126 9.92 26.20 8.43
CA MET A 126 11.21 25.96 7.75
C MET A 126 12.36 26.69 8.45
N ALA A 127 12.16 27.94 8.90
CA ALA A 127 13.16 28.66 9.67
C ALA A 127 13.52 27.94 10.97
N LEU A 128 12.55 27.34 11.66
CA LEU A 128 12.79 26.50 12.84
C LEU A 128 13.64 25.27 12.49
N LEU A 129 13.23 24.50 11.49
CA LEU A 129 13.97 23.30 11.07
C LEU A 129 15.41 23.66 10.66
N ARG A 130 15.62 24.78 9.97
CA ARG A 130 16.95 25.28 9.60
C ARG A 130 17.81 25.67 10.81
N ARG A 131 17.22 26.17 11.90
CA ARG A 131 17.95 26.43 13.16
C ARG A 131 18.39 25.13 13.84
N LEU A 132 17.59 24.07 13.72
CA LEU A 132 17.89 22.76 14.30
C LEU A 132 18.86 21.93 13.45
N ALA A 133 18.94 22.21 12.14
CA ALA A 133 19.86 21.55 11.22
C ALA A 133 21.19 22.30 11.14
N GLU A 134 22.32 21.59 11.16
CA GLU A 134 23.61 22.19 10.81
C GLU A 134 23.72 22.52 9.31
N ARG A 135 22.87 21.88 8.50
CA ARG A 135 22.82 22.02 7.04
C ARG A 135 21.40 22.43 6.62
N PRO A 136 21.16 23.70 6.24
CA PRO A 136 19.81 24.20 5.94
C PRO A 136 19.13 23.43 4.80
N GLU A 137 19.88 22.86 3.86
CA GLU A 137 19.35 22.01 2.79
C GLU A 137 18.68 20.72 3.31
N ILE A 138 19.11 20.20 4.46
CA ILE A 138 18.52 19.01 5.10
C ILE A 138 17.18 19.36 5.75
N ALA A 139 17.07 20.57 6.32
CA ALA A 139 15.82 21.09 6.84
C ALA A 139 14.79 21.27 5.73
N ASP A 140 15.21 21.84 4.61
CA ASP A 140 14.36 22.04 3.43
C ASP A 140 13.91 20.70 2.85
N PHE A 141 14.84 19.75 2.68
CA PHE A 141 14.51 18.40 2.23
C PHE A 141 13.49 17.71 3.15
N THR A 142 13.67 17.81 4.47
CA THR A 142 12.76 17.23 5.46
C THR A 142 11.37 17.85 5.37
N TYR A 143 11.30 19.17 5.22
CA TYR A 143 10.02 19.87 5.09
C TYR A 143 9.30 19.53 3.79
N TYR A 144 10.01 19.45 2.67
CA TYR A 144 9.45 19.03 1.39
C TYR A 144 9.01 17.55 1.39
N ALA A 145 9.75 16.68 2.08
CA ALA A 145 9.35 15.29 2.28
C ALA A 145 8.06 15.20 3.12
N TYR A 146 7.92 16.03 4.16
CA TYR A 146 6.69 16.15 4.94
C TYR A 146 5.50 16.62 4.08
N GLN A 147 5.68 17.67 3.27
CA GLN A 147 4.67 18.15 2.32
C GLN A 147 4.26 17.06 1.31
N GLY A 148 5.24 16.38 0.73
CA GLY A 148 5.02 15.25 -0.18
C GLY A 148 4.24 14.12 0.48
N PHE A 149 4.53 13.83 1.75
CA PHE A 149 3.81 12.86 2.56
C PHE A 149 2.35 13.26 2.81
N LEU A 150 2.08 14.52 3.18
CA LEU A 150 0.72 15.00 3.40
C LEU A 150 -0.11 14.91 2.10
N LEU A 151 0.47 15.31 0.97
CA LEU A 151 -0.15 15.18 -0.36
C LEU A 151 -0.37 13.72 -0.78
N ARG A 152 0.53 12.81 -0.41
CA ARG A 152 0.39 11.38 -0.66
C ARG A 152 -0.71 10.78 0.21
N ARG A 153 -0.72 11.12 1.49
CA ARG A 153 -1.71 10.68 2.49
C ARG A 153 -3.13 11.09 2.11
N ARG A 154 -3.33 12.30 1.59
CA ARG A 154 -4.64 12.73 1.09
C ARG A 154 -5.23 11.77 0.05
N ARG A 155 -4.38 11.21 -0.82
CA ARG A 155 -4.77 10.27 -1.88
C ARG A 155 -4.75 8.80 -1.44
N LEU A 156 -3.98 8.51 -0.40
CA LEU A 156 -3.84 7.17 0.18
C LEU A 156 -3.78 7.32 1.71
N PRO A 157 -4.92 7.35 2.42
CA PRO A 157 -4.94 7.56 3.87
C PRO A 157 -4.07 6.55 4.65
N LYS A 158 -3.92 5.34 4.11
CA LYS A 158 -3.02 4.29 4.62
C LYS A 158 -1.52 4.66 4.58
N ALA A 159 -1.12 5.70 3.86
CA ALA A 159 0.25 6.21 3.85
C ALA A 159 0.60 6.92 5.17
N ALA A 160 -0.36 7.19 6.07
CA ALA A 160 -0.11 7.83 7.37
C ALA A 160 1.00 7.16 8.20
N LYS A 161 1.17 5.83 8.06
CA LYS A 161 2.23 5.04 8.71
C LYS A 161 3.64 5.33 8.18
N ASP A 162 3.76 5.89 6.98
CA ASP A 162 5.03 6.26 6.35
C ASP A 162 5.67 7.48 7.02
N PHE A 163 4.92 8.20 7.87
CA PHE A 163 5.41 9.32 8.67
C PHE A 163 6.60 8.91 9.56
N GLU A 164 6.58 7.69 10.10
CA GLU A 164 7.65 7.18 10.95
C GLU A 164 8.99 7.05 10.21
N ILE A 165 8.95 6.82 8.90
CA ILE A 165 10.16 6.75 8.07
C ILE A 165 10.71 8.16 7.86
N ILE A 166 9.85 9.13 7.55
CA ILE A 166 10.25 10.53 7.35
C ILE A 166 10.79 11.13 8.65
N ALA A 167 10.11 10.87 9.77
CA ALA A 167 10.56 11.29 11.10
C ALA A 167 11.91 10.67 11.48
N ARG A 168 12.11 9.37 11.22
CA ARG A 168 13.40 8.71 11.49
C ARG A 168 14.53 9.24 10.63
N LEU A 169 14.30 9.39 9.32
CA LEU A 169 15.29 9.94 8.40
C LEU A 169 15.64 11.39 8.74
N ALA A 170 14.65 12.20 9.13
CA ALA A 170 14.90 13.55 9.63
C ALA A 170 15.83 13.53 10.85
N LEU A 171 15.62 12.61 11.80
CA LEU A 171 16.48 12.45 12.98
C LEU A 171 17.88 11.92 12.66
N GLU A 172 18.03 11.11 11.61
CA GLU A 172 19.34 10.60 11.16
C GLU A 172 20.13 11.65 10.37
N LEU A 173 19.43 12.50 9.60
CA LEU A 173 20.04 13.51 8.74
C LEU A 173 20.38 14.81 9.48
N PHE A 174 19.78 15.09 10.64
CA PHE A 174 20.13 16.25 11.48
C PHE A 174 21.22 15.82 12.49
N PRO A 175 22.51 16.16 12.26
CA PRO A 175 23.61 15.74 13.14
C PRO A 175 23.48 16.33 14.55
N SER A 176 23.95 15.60 15.56
CA SER A 176 24.18 16.13 16.90
C SER A 176 25.61 16.59 17.03
N LYS A 177 25.82 17.83 17.48
CA LYS A 177 27.00 18.09 18.31
C LYS A 177 26.84 17.31 19.61
N PRO A 178 27.85 16.55 20.05
CA PRO A 178 27.86 16.06 21.41
C PRO A 178 27.90 17.27 22.34
N VAL A 179 26.92 17.37 23.23
CA VAL A 179 26.95 18.33 24.33
C VAL A 179 28.15 17.96 25.21
N VAL A 180 29.17 18.82 25.20
CA VAL A 180 30.31 18.72 26.10
C VAL A 180 29.83 19.01 27.51
N THR A 181 29.37 17.98 28.22
CA THR A 181 29.19 18.08 29.66
C THR A 181 30.57 18.00 30.32
N ARG A 182 31.07 19.16 30.76
CA ARG A 182 32.19 19.26 31.69
C ARG A 182 31.83 18.47 32.96
N ARG A 183 32.38 17.25 33.10
CA ARG A 183 32.56 16.64 34.42
C ARG A 183 33.98 16.10 34.56
N ARG A 184 34.63 16.58 35.63
CA ARG A 184 36.00 16.27 36.08
C ARG A 184 36.22 14.76 36.18
N LYS A 185 37.41 14.31 35.74
CA LYS A 185 37.99 13.01 36.10
C LYS A 185 38.20 12.93 37.62
N PRO A 186 38.20 11.71 38.18
CA PRO A 186 39.48 11.07 38.45
C PRO A 186 39.65 9.70 37.78
N ALA A 187 40.92 9.30 37.70
CA ALA A 187 41.43 8.01 37.26
C ALA A 187 40.84 6.85 38.11
N VAL A 188 40.77 5.60 37.66
CA VAL A 188 41.89 4.68 37.37
C VAL A 188 41.33 3.42 36.68
N SER A 189 42.15 2.86 35.78
CA SER A 189 42.27 1.48 35.25
C SER A 189 41.04 0.67 34.78
N GLY A 190 41.26 -0.08 33.69
CA GLY A 190 40.59 -1.35 33.46
C GLY A 190 39.66 -1.42 32.24
N ALA A 191 40.15 -2.14 31.21
CA ALA A 191 39.38 -2.86 30.19
C ALA A 191 38.58 -2.04 29.15
N ARG A 192 39.22 -1.88 27.98
CA ARG A 192 38.58 -2.12 26.68
C ARG A 192 37.83 -3.46 26.75
N ILE A 193 36.53 -3.49 26.48
CA ILE A 193 35.70 -4.54 25.82
C ILE A 193 34.23 -4.14 26.07
N ALA A 194 33.61 -3.33 25.20
CA ALA A 194 32.14 -3.13 25.23
C ALA A 194 31.54 -2.49 23.95
N SER A 195 32.29 -1.68 23.20
CA SER A 195 31.69 -0.93 22.07
C SER A 195 31.70 -1.65 20.73
N VAL A 196 32.66 -2.55 20.51
CA VAL A 196 32.66 -3.43 19.33
C VAL A 196 31.58 -4.51 19.47
N ALA A 197 31.41 -5.07 20.68
CA ALA A 197 30.46 -6.14 20.99
C ALA A 197 28.99 -5.80 20.71
N ARG A 198 28.55 -4.54 20.83
CA ARG A 198 27.14 -4.16 20.56
C ARG A 198 26.84 -3.96 19.07
N LYS A 199 27.80 -3.41 18.30
CA LYS A 199 27.66 -3.29 16.83
C LYS A 199 27.83 -4.66 16.16
N THR A 200 28.76 -5.50 16.64
CA THR A 200 28.87 -6.88 16.19
C THR A 200 27.70 -7.74 16.66
N ALA A 201 27.10 -7.50 17.84
CA ALA A 201 25.87 -8.19 18.25
C ALA A 201 24.66 -7.79 17.40
N ALA A 202 24.49 -6.52 17.02
CA ALA A 202 23.40 -6.11 16.14
C ALA A 202 23.56 -6.63 14.70
N LEU A 203 24.79 -6.60 14.16
CA LEU A 203 25.11 -7.23 12.88
C LEU A 203 25.04 -8.75 12.94
N ALA A 204 25.43 -9.36 14.06
CA ALA A 204 25.29 -10.80 14.28
C ALA A 204 23.83 -11.18 14.46
N ILE A 205 22.99 -10.39 15.14
CA ILE A 205 21.53 -10.63 15.25
C ILE A 205 20.87 -10.47 13.88
N LEU A 206 21.30 -9.53 13.04
CA LEU A 206 20.83 -9.39 11.66
C LEU A 206 21.34 -10.53 10.76
N ALA A 207 22.59 -10.95 10.92
CA ALA A 207 23.19 -12.09 10.22
C ALA A 207 22.58 -13.43 10.66
N ILE A 208 22.25 -13.57 11.95
CA ILE A 208 21.57 -14.71 12.56
C ILE A 208 20.09 -14.69 12.16
N ALA A 209 19.42 -13.53 12.10
CA ALA A 209 18.04 -13.42 11.59
C ALA A 209 17.94 -13.70 10.08
N THR A 210 18.96 -13.35 9.30
CA THR A 210 19.07 -13.72 7.87
C THR A 210 19.49 -15.17 7.67
N ALA A 211 20.27 -15.76 8.59
CA ALA A 211 20.61 -17.19 8.58
C ALA A 211 19.47 -18.10 9.09
N LEU A 212 18.66 -17.64 10.06
CA LEU A 212 17.59 -18.41 10.70
C LEU A 212 16.26 -18.39 9.93
N GLN A 213 16.08 -17.53 8.93
CA GLN A 213 14.85 -17.46 8.10
C GLN A 213 15.06 -17.76 6.60
N GLY A 214 16.19 -18.37 6.24
CA GLY A 214 16.39 -19.00 4.94
C GLY A 214 16.35 -18.06 3.72
N CYS A 215 16.40 -18.69 2.54
CA CYS A 215 16.38 -18.05 1.22
C CYS A 215 15.24 -17.02 1.05
N THR A 216 14.09 -17.22 1.71
CA THR A 216 12.88 -16.39 1.56
C THR A 216 13.07 -14.96 2.07
N THR A 217 13.53 -14.75 3.31
CA THR A 217 13.73 -13.41 3.88
C THR A 217 14.78 -12.62 3.09
N TYR A 218 15.85 -13.29 2.65
CA TYR A 218 16.83 -12.68 1.74
C TYR A 218 16.19 -12.27 0.41
N ARG A 219 15.37 -13.13 -0.20
CA ARG A 219 14.66 -12.81 -1.46
C ARG A 219 13.70 -11.62 -1.30
N ILE A 220 12.98 -11.53 -0.17
CA ILE A 220 12.13 -10.37 0.17
C ILE A 220 12.98 -9.09 0.23
N LEU A 221 14.11 -9.12 0.93
CA LEU A 221 15.01 -7.95 1.05
C LEU A 221 15.66 -7.56 -0.28
N ARG A 222 16.09 -8.55 -1.07
CA ARG A 222 16.81 -8.33 -2.33
C ARG A 222 15.89 -7.77 -3.42
N TRP A 223 14.71 -8.34 -3.56
CA TRP A 223 13.85 -8.05 -4.71
C TRP A 223 12.68 -7.11 -4.38
N ARG A 224 12.17 -7.13 -3.15
CA ARG A 224 11.06 -6.30 -2.64
C ARG A 224 9.85 -6.30 -3.57
N ASP A 225 9.77 -5.34 -4.49
CA ASP A 225 8.72 -5.19 -5.51
C ASP A 225 9.35 -5.14 -6.91
N PRO A 226 9.74 -6.30 -7.47
CA PRO A 226 10.45 -6.36 -8.74
C PRO A 226 9.54 -5.92 -9.89
N ALA A 227 10.14 -5.25 -10.87
CA ALA A 227 9.39 -4.80 -12.04
C ALA A 227 8.72 -5.99 -12.76
N PRO A 228 7.51 -5.82 -13.30
CA PRO A 228 6.75 -6.96 -13.83
C PRO A 228 7.39 -7.65 -15.04
N ASN A 229 8.31 -6.97 -15.73
CA ASN A 229 9.04 -7.49 -16.89
C ASN A 229 10.33 -8.25 -16.51
N ILE A 230 10.68 -8.38 -15.23
CA ILE A 230 11.89 -9.09 -14.79
C ILE A 230 11.61 -10.35 -13.96
N GLN A 231 10.35 -10.72 -13.74
CA GLN A 231 10.00 -11.88 -12.89
C GLN A 231 10.65 -13.18 -13.39
N HIS A 232 10.71 -13.40 -14.71
CA HIS A 232 11.37 -14.55 -15.34
C HIS A 232 12.87 -14.68 -15.03
N ARG A 233 13.51 -13.61 -14.53
CA ARG A 233 14.92 -13.61 -14.10
C ARG A 233 15.08 -13.96 -12.62
N ILE A 234 14.00 -13.92 -11.86
CA ILE A 234 13.97 -14.08 -10.40
C ILE A 234 13.44 -15.46 -10.03
N PHE A 235 12.46 -15.96 -10.78
CA PHE A 235 11.78 -17.23 -10.54
C PHE A 235 12.05 -18.20 -11.69
N PRO A 236 12.28 -19.49 -11.42
CA PRO A 236 12.17 -20.52 -12.43
C PRO A 236 10.78 -20.47 -13.07
N GLU A 237 10.67 -20.76 -14.36
CA GLU A 237 9.41 -20.71 -15.08
C GLU A 237 9.01 -22.10 -15.58
N ARG A 238 7.71 -22.38 -15.59
CA ARG A 238 7.12 -23.46 -16.40
C ARG A 238 6.38 -22.83 -17.57
N VAL A 239 6.85 -23.12 -18.78
CA VAL A 239 6.27 -22.60 -20.02
C VAL A 239 4.91 -23.26 -20.29
N VAL A 240 3.98 -22.47 -20.81
CA VAL A 240 2.67 -22.85 -21.32
C VAL A 240 2.68 -22.52 -22.81
N ARG A 241 2.75 -23.55 -23.65
CA ARG A 241 2.95 -23.37 -25.09
C ARG A 241 1.72 -22.80 -25.78
N HIS A 242 1.96 -21.91 -26.73
CA HIS A 242 0.92 -21.33 -27.59
C HIS A 242 0.27 -22.39 -28.51
N ALA A 243 -0.81 -21.99 -29.19
CA ALA A 243 -1.53 -22.85 -30.12
C ALA A 243 -0.69 -23.19 -31.35
N ASP A 244 -0.79 -24.42 -31.88
CA ASP A 244 -0.10 -24.79 -33.13
C ASP A 244 -0.55 -23.95 -34.32
N VAL A 245 -1.84 -23.59 -34.32
CA VAL A 245 -2.45 -22.67 -35.27
C VAL A 245 -3.05 -21.52 -34.47
N PRO A 246 -2.32 -20.40 -34.33
CA PRO A 246 -2.83 -19.23 -33.64
C PRO A 246 -4.10 -18.68 -34.30
N PHE A 247 -5.03 -18.24 -33.46
CA PHE A 247 -6.14 -17.41 -33.89
C PHE A 247 -5.64 -15.97 -33.98
N HIS A 248 -5.87 -15.33 -35.11
CA HIS A 248 -5.60 -13.92 -35.29
C HIS A 248 -6.93 -13.18 -35.39
N PHE A 249 -7.09 -12.13 -34.58
CA PHE A 249 -8.24 -11.25 -34.69
C PHE A 249 -8.27 -10.58 -36.07
N THR A 250 -9.47 -10.41 -36.62
CA THR A 250 -9.66 -9.63 -37.84
C THR A 250 -9.25 -8.18 -37.57
N PRO A 251 -8.47 -7.53 -38.45
CA PRO A 251 -8.24 -6.09 -38.33
C PRO A 251 -9.58 -5.34 -38.44
N GLY A 252 -10.04 -4.74 -37.35
CA GLY A 252 -11.24 -3.90 -37.35
C GLY A 252 -10.95 -2.51 -37.90
N ILE A 253 -12.02 -1.73 -38.16
CA ILE A 253 -11.89 -0.29 -38.39
C ILE A 253 -11.26 0.33 -37.14
N GLN A 254 -10.05 0.87 -37.30
CA GLN A 254 -9.28 1.41 -36.17
C GLN A 254 -9.90 2.68 -35.63
N ARG A 255 -10.25 2.67 -34.36
CA ARG A 255 -10.84 3.78 -33.59
C ARG A 255 -9.75 4.67 -32.99
N ASN A 256 -8.91 5.23 -33.86
CA ASN A 256 -7.86 6.18 -33.45
C ASN A 256 -8.44 7.49 -32.87
N ASP A 257 -9.72 7.77 -33.11
CA ASP A 257 -10.47 8.86 -32.45
C ASP A 257 -10.45 8.72 -30.91
N LEU A 258 -10.31 7.50 -30.39
CA LEU A 258 -10.17 7.24 -28.96
C LEU A 258 -8.97 7.96 -28.34
N ASP A 259 -7.89 8.23 -29.09
CA ASP A 259 -6.70 8.94 -28.58
C ASP A 259 -7.05 10.31 -27.98
N THR A 260 -8.07 10.96 -28.55
CA THR A 260 -8.51 12.32 -28.20
C THR A 260 -9.65 12.37 -27.20
N VAL A 261 -10.24 11.22 -26.84
CA VAL A 261 -11.32 11.15 -25.86
C VAL A 261 -10.83 11.68 -24.52
N SER A 262 -11.54 12.67 -23.98
CA SER A 262 -11.25 13.22 -22.66
C SER A 262 -11.59 12.22 -21.57
N VAL A 263 -10.56 11.68 -20.90
CA VAL A 263 -10.71 10.79 -19.75
C VAL A 263 -10.38 11.53 -18.46
N ARG A 264 -11.12 11.20 -17.39
CA ARG A 264 -10.87 11.76 -16.06
C ARG A 264 -9.75 10.99 -15.38
N GLY A 265 -8.64 11.68 -15.11
CA GLY A 265 -7.54 11.18 -14.31
C GLY A 265 -7.93 10.98 -12.84
N VAL A 266 -7.06 10.26 -12.11
CA VAL A 266 -7.23 10.05 -10.65
C VAL A 266 -7.07 11.34 -9.85
N ASP A 267 -6.38 12.33 -10.44
CA ASP A 267 -6.29 13.70 -9.94
C ASP A 267 -7.54 14.55 -10.27
N GLY A 268 -8.56 13.96 -10.89
CA GLY A 268 -9.81 14.61 -11.26
C GLY A 268 -9.75 15.42 -12.55
N ARG A 269 -8.55 15.62 -13.14
CA ARG A 269 -8.35 16.41 -14.36
C ARG A 269 -8.80 15.63 -15.59
N LEU A 270 -9.35 16.33 -16.58
CA LEU A 270 -9.61 15.75 -17.89
C LEU A 270 -8.34 15.82 -18.73
N THR A 271 -7.99 14.69 -19.36
CA THR A 271 -6.82 14.58 -20.23
C THR A 271 -7.17 13.73 -21.45
N PRO A 272 -6.60 13.99 -22.64
CA PRO A 272 -6.76 13.10 -23.77
C PRO A 272 -6.30 11.68 -23.41
N PHE A 273 -7.02 10.67 -23.90
CA PHE A 273 -6.78 9.29 -23.54
C PHE A 273 -5.36 8.82 -23.88
N ALA A 274 -4.81 9.21 -25.03
CA ALA A 274 -3.43 8.88 -25.40
C ALA A 274 -2.43 9.42 -24.35
N THR A 275 -2.59 10.68 -23.94
CA THR A 275 -1.79 11.30 -22.87
C THR A 275 -1.98 10.59 -21.53
N TYR A 276 -3.20 10.13 -21.23
CA TYR A 276 -3.46 9.35 -20.03
C TYR A 276 -2.69 8.01 -20.04
N LEU A 277 -2.68 7.28 -21.16
CA LEU A 277 -1.94 6.02 -21.30
C LEU A 277 -0.44 6.21 -21.06
N GLU A 278 0.15 7.27 -21.64
CA GLU A 278 1.56 7.63 -21.46
C GLU A 278 1.88 8.02 -20.01
N ASN A 279 1.11 8.96 -19.44
CA ASN A 279 1.32 9.45 -18.07
C ASN A 279 1.19 8.34 -17.02
N ARG A 280 0.32 7.36 -17.28
CA ARG A 280 0.11 6.20 -16.41
C ARG A 280 1.06 5.03 -16.71
N ARG A 281 1.98 5.19 -17.67
CA ARG A 281 2.97 4.20 -18.07
C ARG A 281 2.32 2.87 -18.44
N ILE A 282 1.15 2.91 -19.08
CA ILE A 282 0.50 1.72 -19.62
C ILE A 282 1.43 1.13 -20.68
N ARG A 283 1.55 -0.20 -20.72
CA ARG A 283 2.45 -0.91 -21.65
C ARG A 283 1.73 -1.46 -22.87
N ALA A 284 0.53 -1.98 -22.65
CA ALA A 284 -0.38 -2.43 -23.68
C ALA A 284 -1.81 -2.06 -23.30
N PHE A 285 -2.58 -1.57 -24.26
CA PHE A 285 -4.01 -1.36 -24.14
C PHE A 285 -4.67 -1.82 -25.44
N VAL A 286 -5.59 -2.76 -25.37
CA VAL A 286 -6.24 -3.37 -26.54
C VAL A 286 -7.75 -3.39 -26.30
N VAL A 287 -8.53 -3.00 -27.32
CA VAL A 287 -9.98 -3.10 -27.33
C VAL A 287 -10.38 -4.05 -28.45
N ILE A 288 -11.04 -5.13 -28.06
CA ILE A 288 -11.61 -6.12 -28.97
C ILE A 288 -13.12 -5.93 -28.96
N ARG A 289 -13.73 -5.89 -30.14
CA ARG A 289 -15.18 -5.94 -30.31
C ARG A 289 -15.51 -7.05 -31.30
N ASN A 290 -16.27 -8.03 -30.85
CA ASN A 290 -16.55 -9.28 -31.58
C ASN A 290 -15.23 -10.01 -31.92
N ASP A 291 -14.96 -10.23 -33.20
CA ASP A 291 -13.78 -10.89 -33.75
C ASP A 291 -12.67 -9.90 -34.16
N SER A 292 -12.85 -8.62 -33.87
CA SER A 292 -12.03 -7.56 -34.43
C SER A 292 -11.32 -6.71 -33.38
N ILE A 293 -10.01 -6.49 -33.57
CA ILE A 293 -9.30 -5.47 -32.79
C ILE A 293 -9.63 -4.10 -33.38
N VAL A 294 -10.32 -3.27 -32.60
CA VAL A 294 -10.77 -1.94 -33.02
C VAL A 294 -9.88 -0.82 -32.50
N TYR A 295 -9.02 -1.09 -31.50
CA TYR A 295 -8.03 -0.14 -31.01
C TYR A 295 -6.92 -0.88 -30.27
N GLN A 296 -5.67 -0.50 -30.51
CA GLN A 296 -4.53 -1.02 -29.76
C GLN A 296 -3.42 0.02 -29.63
N LYS A 297 -2.77 0.06 -28.47
CA LYS A 297 -1.55 0.84 -28.21
C LYS A 297 -0.57 0.01 -27.43
N TYR A 298 0.67 -0.02 -27.91
CA TYR A 298 1.81 -0.58 -27.21
C TYR A 298 2.83 0.54 -26.99
N LEU A 299 3.26 0.73 -25.75
CA LEU A 299 3.99 1.92 -25.31
C LEU A 299 5.26 1.55 -24.54
N GLY A 300 6.26 2.42 -24.57
CA GLY A 300 7.53 2.20 -23.86
C GLY A 300 8.34 1.02 -24.39
N GLY A 301 8.33 0.82 -25.71
CA GLY A 301 9.07 -0.24 -26.40
C GLY A 301 8.40 -1.62 -26.39
N TYR A 302 7.17 -1.72 -25.89
CA TYR A 302 6.38 -2.96 -25.92
C TYR A 302 5.79 -3.19 -27.31
N ASN A 303 5.53 -4.45 -27.61
CA ASN A 303 4.91 -4.93 -28.85
C ASN A 303 4.01 -6.14 -28.53
N PRO A 304 3.25 -6.69 -29.52
CA PRO A 304 2.36 -7.82 -29.28
C PRO A 304 3.02 -9.07 -28.68
N SER A 305 4.30 -9.33 -28.98
CA SER A 305 5.03 -10.49 -28.46
C SER A 305 5.70 -10.24 -27.09
N SER A 306 5.54 -9.05 -26.51
CA SER A 306 6.18 -8.69 -25.25
C SER A 306 5.48 -9.33 -24.05
N ARG A 307 6.23 -10.07 -23.22
CA ARG A 307 5.70 -10.67 -21.99
C ARG A 307 5.67 -9.67 -20.83
N TRP A 308 4.61 -9.73 -20.02
CA TRP A 308 4.44 -8.93 -18.81
C TRP A 308 3.78 -9.77 -17.72
N SER A 309 4.25 -9.65 -16.47
CA SER A 309 3.66 -10.43 -15.38
C SER A 309 2.24 -9.99 -15.10
N SER A 310 1.32 -10.94 -15.17
CA SER A 310 -0.12 -10.71 -15.06
C SER A 310 -0.57 -10.45 -13.62
N PHE A 311 0.30 -10.75 -12.64
CA PHE A 311 -0.04 -10.81 -11.22
C PHE A 311 -1.34 -11.58 -11.01
N SER A 312 -2.29 -11.00 -10.27
CA SER A 312 -3.51 -11.68 -9.86
C SER A 312 -4.50 -12.01 -10.98
N VAL A 313 -4.29 -11.57 -12.23
CA VAL A 313 -5.05 -12.11 -13.38
C VAL A 313 -4.87 -13.64 -13.47
N ALA A 314 -3.71 -14.17 -13.03
CA ALA A 314 -3.44 -15.60 -12.98
C ALA A 314 -4.50 -16.38 -12.18
N LYS A 315 -5.13 -15.79 -11.16
CA LYS A 315 -6.19 -16.45 -10.37
C LYS A 315 -7.42 -16.77 -11.22
N SER A 316 -7.78 -15.88 -12.13
CA SER A 316 -8.90 -16.10 -13.05
C SER A 316 -8.58 -17.21 -14.06
N VAL A 317 -7.31 -17.29 -14.48
CA VAL A 317 -6.82 -18.38 -15.33
C VAL A 317 -6.86 -19.72 -14.59
N THR A 318 -6.41 -19.78 -13.34
CA THR A 318 -6.52 -20.99 -12.49
C THR A 318 -7.98 -21.38 -12.26
N SER A 319 -8.89 -20.42 -12.07
CA SER A 319 -10.33 -20.69 -11.98
C SER A 319 -10.91 -21.28 -13.27
N ALA A 320 -10.44 -20.85 -14.44
CA ALA A 320 -10.84 -21.45 -15.71
C ALA A 320 -10.37 -22.91 -15.82
N VAL A 321 -9.13 -23.20 -15.40
CA VAL A 321 -8.61 -24.57 -15.31
C VAL A 321 -9.45 -25.42 -14.35
N LEU A 322 -9.86 -24.89 -13.20
CA LEU A 322 -10.80 -25.57 -12.29
C LEU A 322 -12.14 -25.86 -12.97
N GLY A 323 -12.66 -24.93 -13.77
CA GLY A 323 -13.88 -25.13 -14.56
C GLY A 323 -13.77 -26.34 -15.49
N VAL A 324 -12.67 -26.46 -16.24
CA VAL A 324 -12.43 -27.63 -17.09
C VAL A 324 -12.24 -28.91 -16.27
N ALA A 325 -11.56 -28.83 -15.12
CA ALA A 325 -11.37 -29.98 -14.23
C ALA A 325 -12.70 -30.48 -13.64
N LEU A 326 -13.67 -29.59 -13.39
CA LEU A 326 -15.04 -29.94 -13.00
C LEU A 326 -15.80 -30.61 -14.13
N GLU A 327 -15.78 -30.02 -15.33
CA GLU A 327 -16.46 -30.55 -16.51
C GLU A 327 -15.96 -31.95 -16.90
N SER A 328 -14.65 -32.17 -16.81
CA SER A 328 -14.01 -33.46 -17.09
C SER A 328 -14.13 -34.49 -15.96
N GLY A 329 -14.69 -34.12 -14.80
CA GLY A 329 -14.84 -35.00 -13.65
C GLY A 329 -13.57 -35.28 -12.84
N ILE A 330 -12.44 -34.62 -13.16
CA ILE A 330 -11.20 -34.67 -12.37
C ILE A 330 -11.47 -34.12 -10.96
N ILE A 331 -12.16 -32.99 -10.89
CA ILE A 331 -12.75 -32.45 -9.66
C ILE A 331 -14.24 -32.79 -9.67
N LYS A 332 -14.75 -33.44 -8.61
CA LYS A 332 -16.16 -33.87 -8.59
C LYS A 332 -17.12 -32.76 -8.20
N SER A 333 -16.73 -31.90 -7.26
CA SER A 333 -17.56 -30.80 -6.76
C SER A 333 -16.71 -29.67 -6.19
N LEU A 334 -17.22 -28.44 -6.26
CA LEU A 334 -16.66 -27.32 -5.50
C LEU A 334 -16.82 -27.52 -3.98
N ASP A 335 -17.79 -28.32 -3.55
CA ASP A 335 -18.01 -28.62 -2.14
C ASP A 335 -17.12 -29.76 -1.61
N ASP A 336 -16.27 -30.32 -2.48
CA ASP A 336 -15.25 -31.25 -2.03
C ASP A 336 -14.31 -30.57 -1.01
N PRO A 337 -14.02 -31.22 0.13
CA PRO A 337 -13.03 -30.71 1.06
C PRO A 337 -11.65 -30.72 0.40
N VAL A 338 -10.83 -29.70 0.67
CA VAL A 338 -9.48 -29.60 0.09
C VAL A 338 -8.62 -30.82 0.43
N SER A 339 -8.83 -31.42 1.62
CA SER A 339 -8.12 -32.62 2.08
C SER A 339 -8.38 -33.85 1.22
N LYS A 340 -9.50 -33.91 0.47
CA LYS A 340 -9.76 -34.98 -0.49
C LYS A 340 -8.65 -35.10 -1.54
N TYR A 341 -8.10 -33.95 -1.95
CA TYR A 341 -7.05 -33.87 -2.97
C TYR A 341 -5.65 -33.74 -2.35
N LEU A 342 -5.59 -33.21 -1.12
CA LEU A 342 -4.37 -32.96 -0.36
C LEU A 342 -4.48 -33.64 1.02
N PRO A 343 -4.43 -34.99 1.11
CA PRO A 343 -4.61 -35.72 2.37
C PRO A 343 -3.58 -35.34 3.44
N GLU A 344 -2.40 -34.86 3.04
CA GLU A 344 -1.39 -34.32 3.95
C GLU A 344 -1.90 -33.17 4.84
N LEU A 345 -2.93 -32.44 4.40
CA LEU A 345 -3.52 -31.33 5.16
C LEU A 345 -4.46 -31.78 6.29
N GLU A 346 -4.87 -33.05 6.33
CA GLU A 346 -5.74 -33.56 7.41
C GLU A 346 -5.09 -33.49 8.79
N THR A 347 -3.75 -33.54 8.82
CA THR A 347 -2.96 -33.40 10.05
C THR A 347 -3.07 -32.02 10.69
N ASN A 348 -3.50 -31.01 9.94
CA ASN A 348 -3.65 -29.64 10.42
C ASN A 348 -5.14 -29.27 10.53
N ALA A 349 -5.62 -29.13 11.76
CA ALA A 349 -7.02 -28.79 12.06
C ALA A 349 -7.50 -27.47 11.41
N ALA A 350 -6.59 -26.58 11.00
CA ALA A 350 -6.93 -25.36 10.28
C ALA A 350 -7.71 -25.63 8.97
N TYR A 351 -7.50 -26.79 8.34
CA TYR A 351 -8.10 -27.18 7.06
C TYR A 351 -9.46 -27.89 7.18
N ARG A 352 -9.90 -28.24 8.38
CA ARG A 352 -11.15 -28.98 8.60
C ARG A 352 -12.36 -28.20 8.04
N GLY A 353 -13.04 -28.76 7.04
CA GLY A 353 -14.20 -28.11 6.41
C GLY A 353 -13.87 -26.99 5.42
N VAL A 354 -12.59 -26.79 5.07
CA VAL A 354 -12.21 -25.94 3.93
C VAL A 354 -12.52 -26.71 2.65
N THR A 355 -13.32 -26.13 1.74
CA THR A 355 -13.69 -26.72 0.45
C THR A 355 -13.08 -25.94 -0.70
N LEU A 356 -13.10 -26.50 -1.91
CA LEU A 356 -12.65 -25.77 -3.11
C LEU A 356 -13.49 -24.49 -3.35
N ARG A 357 -14.78 -24.51 -3.01
CA ARG A 357 -15.68 -23.34 -3.04
C ARG A 357 -15.17 -22.23 -2.13
N HIS A 358 -14.69 -22.59 -0.94
CA HIS A 358 -14.10 -21.62 -0.02
C HIS A 358 -12.81 -21.01 -0.56
N LEU A 359 -11.97 -21.80 -1.25
CA LEU A 359 -10.73 -21.30 -1.86
C LEU A 359 -11.01 -20.35 -3.03
N ILE A 360 -11.79 -20.78 -4.02
CA ILE A 360 -12.11 -19.94 -5.19
C ILE A 360 -12.91 -18.68 -4.80
N GLY A 361 -13.71 -18.77 -3.74
CA GLY A 361 -14.46 -17.65 -3.18
C GLY A 361 -13.68 -16.75 -2.22
N MET A 362 -12.43 -17.08 -1.90
CA MET A 362 -11.58 -16.39 -0.92
C MET A 362 -12.21 -16.26 0.48
N LYS A 363 -12.80 -17.38 0.92
CA LYS A 363 -13.47 -17.56 2.21
C LYS A 363 -12.89 -18.76 2.96
N SER A 364 -11.61 -19.06 2.79
CA SER A 364 -10.95 -20.22 3.44
C SER A 364 -10.92 -20.14 4.97
N GLY A 365 -10.97 -18.93 5.53
CA GLY A 365 -10.77 -18.68 6.96
C GLY A 365 -9.32 -18.82 7.43
N LEU A 366 -8.37 -19.10 6.54
CA LEU A 366 -6.93 -19.22 6.88
C LEU A 366 -6.30 -17.86 7.21
N ALA A 367 -5.44 -17.81 8.21
CA ALA A 367 -4.75 -16.60 8.65
C ALA A 367 -3.84 -16.08 7.54
N TYR A 368 -3.97 -14.78 7.22
CA TYR A 368 -3.25 -14.19 6.11
C TYR A 368 -3.02 -12.69 6.31
N THR A 369 -1.77 -12.25 6.21
CA THR A 369 -1.39 -10.85 6.39
C THR A 369 -0.92 -10.24 5.06
N ARG A 370 -1.59 -9.15 4.64
CA ARG A 370 -1.23 -8.41 3.42
C ARG A 370 0.04 -7.59 3.63
N THR A 371 0.80 -7.41 2.55
CA THR A 371 1.83 -6.38 2.48
C THR A 371 1.20 -5.01 2.68
N THR A 372 1.99 -4.15 3.28
CA THR A 372 1.63 -2.80 3.66
C THR A 372 2.55 -1.78 2.98
N GLY A 373 3.67 -2.21 2.41
CA GLY A 373 4.75 -1.36 1.90
C GLY A 373 5.80 -1.04 2.97
N GLU A 374 5.54 -1.37 4.24
CA GLU A 374 6.50 -1.21 5.34
C GLU A 374 7.41 -2.43 5.41
N LEU A 375 8.71 -2.24 5.18
CA LEU A 375 9.68 -3.34 5.09
C LEU A 375 9.61 -4.32 6.28
N LEU A 376 9.58 -3.83 7.52
CA LEU A 376 9.60 -4.71 8.70
C LEU A 376 8.31 -5.52 8.89
N LYS A 377 7.16 -4.96 8.50
CA LYS A 377 5.88 -5.69 8.51
C LYS A 377 5.80 -6.64 7.32
N ASP A 378 6.28 -6.20 6.16
CA ASP A 378 6.26 -6.98 4.93
C ASP A 378 7.18 -8.21 5.04
N LEU A 379 8.33 -8.12 5.74
CA LEU A 379 9.18 -9.26 6.08
C LEU A 379 8.45 -10.35 6.89
N ARG A 380 7.34 -10.01 7.54
CA ARG A 380 6.49 -10.91 8.31
C ARG A 380 5.11 -11.10 7.68
N SER A 381 4.88 -10.54 6.49
CA SER A 381 3.60 -10.61 5.79
C SER A 381 3.47 -11.94 5.04
N SER A 382 2.27 -12.49 5.02
CA SER A 382 1.94 -13.65 4.20
C SER A 382 2.14 -13.36 2.72
N ASP A 383 1.76 -12.17 2.24
CA ASP A 383 1.99 -11.73 0.85
C ASP A 383 3.46 -11.91 0.43
N ALA A 384 4.38 -11.27 1.14
CA ALA A 384 5.80 -11.33 0.78
C ALA A 384 6.36 -12.74 0.99
N HIS A 385 5.93 -13.44 2.05
CA HIS A 385 6.37 -14.81 2.30
C HIS A 385 5.96 -15.75 1.16
N PHE A 386 4.68 -15.77 0.78
CA PHE A 386 4.19 -16.64 -0.30
C PHE A 386 4.76 -16.24 -1.65
N TYR A 387 5.00 -14.95 -1.90
CA TYR A 387 5.63 -14.51 -3.14
C TYR A 387 7.08 -14.98 -3.30
N TYR A 388 7.84 -15.11 -2.20
CA TYR A 388 9.28 -15.38 -2.25
C TYR A 388 9.73 -16.73 -1.70
N THR A 389 8.81 -17.51 -1.12
CA THR A 389 9.14 -18.81 -0.55
C THR A 389 9.68 -19.76 -1.61
N THR A 390 10.62 -20.61 -1.22
CA THR A 390 11.15 -21.71 -2.06
C THR A 390 10.51 -23.06 -1.72
N ASN A 391 9.59 -23.06 -0.76
CA ASN A 391 8.87 -24.24 -0.31
C ASN A 391 7.42 -23.87 -0.03
N MET A 392 6.67 -23.67 -1.12
CA MET A 392 5.27 -23.27 -1.10
C MET A 392 4.42 -24.30 -0.36
N ARG A 393 4.61 -25.59 -0.66
CA ARG A 393 3.87 -26.69 -0.01
C ARG A 393 4.00 -26.66 1.52
N ALA A 394 5.22 -26.57 2.05
CA ALA A 394 5.41 -26.50 3.50
C ALA A 394 4.78 -25.23 4.10
N SER A 395 4.86 -24.11 3.40
CA SER A 395 4.28 -22.84 3.83
C SER A 395 2.75 -22.91 3.90
N LEU A 396 2.11 -23.49 2.88
CA LEU A 396 0.68 -23.73 2.85
C LEU A 396 0.28 -24.72 3.95
N SER A 397 0.91 -25.90 4.03
CA SER A 397 0.57 -26.91 5.04
C SER A 397 0.63 -26.40 6.47
N GLY A 398 1.52 -25.45 6.77
CA GLY A 398 1.69 -24.84 8.10
C GLY A 398 0.75 -23.68 8.43
N MET A 399 -0.21 -23.33 7.56
CA MET A 399 -1.12 -22.20 7.82
C MET A 399 -2.03 -22.44 9.02
N ARG A 400 -2.37 -21.35 9.71
CA ARG A 400 -3.31 -21.34 10.84
C ARG A 400 -4.70 -20.93 10.39
N ARG A 401 -5.72 -21.29 11.16
CA ARG A 401 -7.08 -20.73 11.02
C ARG A 401 -7.20 -19.40 11.77
N GLU A 402 -7.94 -18.48 11.20
CA GLU A 402 -8.35 -17.21 11.81
C GLU A 402 -9.87 -17.13 11.98
N THR A 403 -10.64 -17.61 11.00
CA THR A 403 -12.11 -17.65 11.03
C THR A 403 -12.62 -18.98 10.48
N ASP A 404 -13.90 -19.28 10.69
CA ASP A 404 -14.49 -20.49 10.12
C ASP A 404 -14.66 -20.38 8.59
N PRO A 405 -14.39 -21.47 7.83
CA PRO A 405 -14.54 -21.46 6.39
C PRO A 405 -15.95 -21.04 5.96
N GLY A 406 -16.02 -20.21 4.93
CA GLY A 406 -17.28 -19.70 4.38
C GLY A 406 -17.85 -18.46 5.08
N THR A 407 -17.36 -18.11 6.28
CA THR A 407 -17.96 -17.05 7.11
C THR A 407 -17.46 -15.64 6.80
N ALA A 408 -16.19 -15.49 6.43
CA ALA A 408 -15.57 -14.19 6.17
C ALA A 408 -14.85 -14.18 4.81
N TRP A 409 -15.03 -13.10 4.05
CA TRP A 409 -14.29 -12.86 2.81
C TRP A 409 -13.01 -12.06 3.11
N ALA A 410 -11.89 -12.54 2.59
CA ALA A 410 -10.64 -11.80 2.62
C ALA A 410 -9.78 -12.20 1.41
N TYR A 411 -9.24 -11.23 0.70
CA TYR A 411 -8.43 -11.48 -0.50
C TYR A 411 -7.05 -12.05 -0.13
N LYS A 412 -6.73 -13.26 -0.60
CA LYS A 412 -5.52 -14.02 -0.21
C LYS A 412 -4.89 -14.73 -1.41
N ASP A 413 -3.57 -14.63 -1.53
CA ASP A 413 -2.86 -15.39 -2.56
C ASP A 413 -2.82 -16.90 -2.22
N SER A 414 -2.72 -17.24 -0.93
CA SER A 414 -2.69 -18.63 -0.43
C SER A 414 -3.89 -19.48 -0.86
N ASP A 415 -5.07 -18.88 -1.00
CA ASP A 415 -6.28 -19.60 -1.39
C ASP A 415 -6.17 -20.09 -2.85
N THR A 416 -5.59 -19.28 -3.74
CA THR A 416 -5.34 -19.69 -5.13
C THR A 416 -4.17 -20.68 -5.21
N GLU A 417 -3.12 -20.48 -4.42
CA GLU A 417 -1.97 -21.41 -4.34
C GLU A 417 -2.41 -22.82 -3.89
N LEU A 418 -3.28 -22.90 -2.86
CA LEU A 418 -3.90 -24.16 -2.42
C LEU A 418 -4.77 -24.78 -3.52
N LEU A 419 -5.55 -23.97 -4.22
CA LEU A 419 -6.39 -24.44 -5.33
C LEU A 419 -5.53 -25.02 -6.46
N GLY A 420 -4.44 -24.32 -6.84
CA GLY A 420 -3.49 -24.80 -7.84
C GLY A 420 -2.83 -26.11 -7.43
N TRP A 421 -2.40 -26.22 -6.17
CA TRP A 421 -1.84 -27.47 -5.64
C TRP A 421 -2.86 -28.62 -5.66
N ALA A 422 -4.09 -28.38 -5.23
CA ALA A 422 -5.16 -29.39 -5.27
C ALA A 422 -5.46 -29.84 -6.71
N LEU A 423 -5.55 -28.90 -7.66
CA LEU A 423 -5.72 -29.19 -9.09
C LEU A 423 -4.57 -30.04 -9.64
N ALA A 424 -3.33 -29.68 -9.31
CA ALA A 424 -2.16 -30.41 -9.77
C ALA A 424 -2.15 -31.85 -9.24
N LYS A 425 -2.56 -32.05 -7.99
CA LYS A 425 -2.68 -33.37 -7.36
C LYS A 425 -3.82 -34.19 -7.95
N ALA A 426 -4.99 -33.59 -8.16
CA ALA A 426 -6.15 -34.25 -8.74
C ALA A 426 -5.89 -34.73 -10.18
N ALA A 427 -5.25 -33.90 -11.00
CA ALA A 427 -4.96 -34.21 -12.40
C ALA A 427 -3.67 -35.03 -12.61
N GLY A 428 -2.81 -35.15 -11.58
CA GLY A 428 -1.50 -35.81 -11.69
C GLY A 428 -0.47 -35.03 -12.52
N GLN A 429 -0.72 -33.77 -12.84
CA GLN A 429 0.15 -32.92 -13.66
C GLN A 429 0.06 -31.44 -13.24
N PRO A 430 1.10 -30.61 -13.48
CA PRO A 430 1.11 -29.21 -13.06
C PRO A 430 -0.01 -28.37 -13.67
N VAL A 431 -0.37 -27.25 -13.01
CA VAL A 431 -1.43 -26.35 -13.49
C VAL A 431 -1.08 -25.76 -14.86
N ALA A 432 0.19 -25.46 -15.11
CA ALA A 432 0.67 -24.96 -16.41
C ALA A 432 0.40 -25.95 -17.55
N ALA A 433 0.61 -27.26 -17.32
CA ALA A 433 0.35 -28.29 -18.33
C ALA A 433 -1.15 -28.45 -18.59
N GLN A 434 -1.97 -28.36 -17.53
CA GLN A 434 -3.42 -28.34 -17.66
C GLN A 434 -3.88 -27.12 -18.46
N LEU A 435 -3.39 -25.92 -18.12
CA LEU A 435 -3.68 -24.67 -18.81
C LEU A 435 -3.32 -24.77 -20.29
N GLU A 436 -2.13 -25.29 -20.62
CA GLU A 436 -1.64 -25.45 -22.00
C GLU A 436 -2.65 -26.23 -22.85
N VAL A 437 -3.04 -27.43 -22.40
CA VAL A 437 -3.87 -28.36 -23.17
C VAL A 437 -5.35 -27.99 -23.14
N ALA A 438 -5.85 -27.57 -21.97
CA ALA A 438 -7.28 -27.38 -21.74
C ALA A 438 -7.80 -26.03 -22.25
N VAL A 439 -6.97 -24.98 -22.20
CA VAL A 439 -7.41 -23.61 -22.46
C VAL A 439 -6.49 -22.90 -23.43
N TRP A 440 -5.20 -22.73 -23.11
CA TRP A 440 -4.29 -21.83 -23.85
C TRP A 440 -4.19 -22.19 -25.34
N ARG A 441 -3.92 -23.45 -25.66
CA ARG A 441 -3.86 -23.91 -27.05
C ARG A 441 -5.23 -23.93 -27.73
N ARG A 442 -6.32 -24.12 -26.97
CA ARG A 442 -7.68 -24.21 -27.51
C ARG A 442 -8.29 -22.86 -27.87
N ILE A 443 -7.90 -21.79 -27.16
CA ILE A 443 -8.35 -20.43 -27.48
C ILE A 443 -7.49 -19.77 -28.57
N GLY A 444 -6.55 -20.51 -29.19
CA GLY A 444 -5.76 -20.03 -30.31
C GLY A 444 -4.71 -18.98 -29.93
N THR A 445 -4.09 -19.06 -28.75
CA THR A 445 -3.09 -18.05 -28.36
C THR A 445 -1.90 -17.96 -29.30
N GLU A 446 -1.42 -16.74 -29.54
CA GLU A 446 -0.31 -16.44 -30.46
C GLU A 446 1.08 -16.64 -29.85
N TYR A 447 1.21 -16.52 -28.52
CA TYR A 447 2.50 -16.54 -27.83
C TYR A 447 2.47 -17.40 -26.56
N ASP A 448 3.66 -17.92 -26.22
CA ASP A 448 3.87 -18.71 -25.01
C ASP A 448 3.58 -17.86 -23.76
N ALA A 449 2.98 -18.49 -22.76
CA ALA A 449 2.87 -17.97 -21.41
C ALA A 449 3.80 -18.75 -20.46
N SER A 450 3.84 -18.33 -19.20
CA SER A 450 4.56 -19.05 -18.15
C SER A 450 3.92 -18.85 -16.78
N PHE A 451 4.09 -19.85 -15.92
CA PHE A 451 3.93 -19.71 -14.47
C PHE A 451 5.30 -19.62 -13.80
N SER A 452 5.42 -18.73 -12.82
CA SER A 452 6.58 -18.67 -11.93
C SER A 452 6.52 -19.81 -10.93
N LEU A 453 7.67 -20.40 -10.61
CA LEU A 453 7.77 -21.49 -9.63
C LEU A 453 8.43 -21.02 -8.33
N ASP A 454 8.02 -21.62 -7.21
CA ASP A 454 8.69 -21.41 -5.91
C ASP A 454 10.17 -21.86 -5.96
N ARG A 455 10.42 -22.99 -6.63
CA ARG A 455 11.73 -23.55 -6.96
C ARG A 455 11.67 -24.40 -8.24
N GLN A 456 12.83 -24.80 -8.76
CA GLN A 456 12.89 -25.70 -9.93
C GLN A 456 12.14 -27.00 -9.65
N GLY A 457 11.18 -27.35 -10.52
CA GLY A 457 10.32 -28.53 -10.35
C GLY A 457 9.26 -28.38 -9.25
N GLY A 458 9.10 -27.19 -8.68
CA GLY A 458 8.14 -26.90 -7.62
C GLY A 458 6.71 -26.60 -8.11
N LEU A 459 5.93 -25.96 -7.24
CA LEU A 459 4.57 -25.54 -7.55
C LEU A 459 4.59 -24.34 -8.51
N ASP A 460 3.65 -24.33 -9.46
CA ASP A 460 3.35 -23.23 -10.39
C ASP A 460 2.21 -22.34 -9.95
#